data_AF-A0A9P7EIG3-F1
#
_entry.id   AF-A0A9P7EIG3-F1
#
_cell.length_a   1.000
_cell.length_b   1.000
_cell.length_c   1.000
_cell.angle_alpha   90.00
_cell.angle_beta   90.00
_cell.angle_gamma   90.00
#
_symmetry.space_group_name_H-M   'P 1'
#
loop_
_entity.id
_entity.type
_entity.pdbx_description
1 polymer ?
#
loop_
_entity_poly.entity_id
_entity_poly.type
_entity_poly.pdbx_seq_one_letter_code
_entity_poly.pdbx_strand_id
1 'polypeptide(L)'
;MACTKNTTKKSNGGSAPCVLLTTSRTGKTSTSGVDVQRRKALTTSKVTTVGGGDLEKRNAHHKALTATKATLPIGGGDLDKLGGHNEFCILCRDGAEHYEDNTLFMCTLCPRVVCRLCLQLLPDLETKVLQEDISFRCICCHIKMEQGSAYFGFYNANGLLALDRFLPINGALELSELAKILAAPVIFIHLILVNLSVAGSPLEFTHSFLKPYHTGDSIKYLDVYYDIGSDAKATPYCSKVCKMIKGLKNSFIWECVVIGISTHTDEDFGNPFIGYEDGDTNNYLSTLVDDFLEIILQPWQTIINHAQESYLWMLCCSSLVNNSDSFHGLQEAVVW
;
A
#
# COMPACT_ATOMS: atom_id res chain seq x y z
N MET A 1 -4.63 -21.59 27.66
CA MET A 1 -5.66 -20.54 27.79
C MET A 1 -6.71 -20.79 26.72
N ALA A 2 -7.97 -20.99 27.10
CA ALA A 2 -9.05 -21.23 26.15
C ALA A 2 -9.42 -19.92 25.44
N CYS A 3 -9.18 -19.86 24.13
CA CYS A 3 -9.64 -18.75 23.30
C CYS A 3 -11.13 -18.96 23.01
N THR A 4 -12.00 -18.28 23.75
CA THR A 4 -13.43 -18.23 23.47
C THR A 4 -13.66 -17.42 22.20
N LYS A 5 -14.10 -18.07 21.11
CA LYS A 5 -14.58 -17.41 19.89
C LYS A 5 -15.79 -16.55 20.23
N ASN A 6 -15.57 -15.25 20.46
CA ASN A 6 -16.65 -14.27 20.41
C ASN A 6 -17.12 -14.20 18.97
N THR A 7 -18.27 -14.79 18.70
CA THR A 7 -18.99 -14.57 17.44
C THR A 7 -19.61 -13.19 17.53
N THR A 8 -19.09 -12.25 16.75
CA THR A 8 -19.71 -10.94 16.52
C THR A 8 -21.16 -11.16 16.11
N LYS A 9 -22.09 -10.35 16.65
CA LYS A 9 -23.47 -10.30 16.15
C LYS A 9 -23.39 -10.18 14.63
N LYS A 10 -23.99 -11.12 13.89
CA LYS A 10 -24.14 -11.01 12.44
C LYS A 10 -24.85 -9.68 12.17
N SER A 11 -24.14 -8.70 11.62
CA SER A 11 -24.82 -7.66 10.86
C SER A 11 -25.43 -8.40 9.68
N ASN A 12 -26.76 -8.51 9.68
CA ASN A 12 -27.46 -9.01 8.52
C ASN A 12 -27.20 -7.95 7.44
N GLY A 13 -26.64 -8.32 6.30
CA GLY A 13 -26.40 -7.43 5.15
C GLY A 13 -27.69 -6.92 4.51
N GLY A 14 -28.71 -6.60 5.30
CA GLY A 14 -30.00 -6.15 4.80
C GLY A 14 -29.91 -4.84 4.05
N SER A 15 -30.95 -4.58 3.26
CA SER A 15 -31.10 -3.31 2.57
C SER A 15 -31.16 -2.14 3.56
N ALA A 16 -30.47 -1.06 3.23
CA ALA A 16 -30.42 0.21 3.93
C ALA A 16 -31.11 1.29 3.08
N PRO A 17 -31.88 2.21 3.69
CA PRO A 17 -32.40 3.37 2.97
C PRO A 17 -31.27 4.14 2.28
N CYS A 18 -31.45 4.42 0.99
CA CYS A 18 -30.55 5.27 0.23
C CYS A 18 -30.95 6.73 0.43
N VAL A 19 -30.02 7.55 0.90
CA VAL A 19 -30.21 9.00 1.11
C VAL A 19 -29.28 9.78 0.20
N LEU A 20 -29.69 10.99 -0.19
CA LEU A 20 -28.81 11.93 -0.89
C LEU A 20 -28.28 12.93 0.14
N LEU A 21 -26.96 13.01 0.27
CA LEU A 21 -26.31 13.98 1.15
C LEU A 21 -26.17 15.31 0.40
N THR A 22 -26.61 16.41 1.02
CA THR A 22 -26.67 17.73 0.37
C THR A 22 -25.35 18.49 0.37
N THR A 23 -24.31 17.93 0.97
CA THR A 23 -23.00 18.58 1.06
C THR A 23 -22.33 18.69 -0.31
N SER A 24 -22.33 19.91 -0.85
CA SER A 24 -21.31 20.46 -1.75
C SER A 24 -21.50 20.44 -3.29
N ARG A 25 -22.71 20.29 -3.81
CA ARG A 25 -23.02 20.85 -5.16
C ARG A 25 -23.18 22.37 -5.12
N THR A 26 -22.16 23.09 -4.67
CA THR A 26 -22.01 24.51 -5.03
C THR A 26 -21.59 24.59 -6.51
N GLY A 27 -22.57 24.54 -7.43
CA GLY A 27 -22.42 25.18 -8.74
C GLY A 27 -22.20 24.31 -9.99
N LYS A 28 -22.60 23.03 -10.04
CA LYS A 28 -22.77 22.32 -11.31
C LYS A 28 -24.24 21.97 -11.57
N THR A 29 -24.93 22.84 -12.30
CA THR A 29 -26.25 22.58 -12.88
C THR A 29 -26.10 21.56 -14.02
N SER A 30 -26.30 20.28 -13.73
CA SER A 30 -26.58 19.27 -14.76
C SER A 30 -28.07 18.91 -14.71
N THR A 31 -28.80 19.38 -15.71
CA THR A 31 -30.17 18.96 -16.00
C THR A 31 -30.18 17.63 -16.73
N SER A 32 -30.54 16.55 -16.03
CA SER A 32 -31.12 15.37 -16.66
C SER A 32 -31.88 14.56 -15.60
N GLY A 33 -33.20 14.76 -15.54
CA GLY A 33 -34.09 13.91 -14.77
C GLY A 33 -34.29 12.59 -15.50
N VAL A 34 -33.97 11.49 -14.83
CA VAL A 34 -34.47 10.17 -15.18
C VAL A 34 -35.03 9.55 -13.90
N ASP A 35 -36.33 9.33 -13.95
CA ASP A 35 -37.18 8.75 -12.93
C ASP A 35 -36.97 7.21 -12.96
N VAL A 36 -36.34 6.64 -11.93
CA VAL A 36 -36.07 5.18 -11.88
C VAL A 36 -37.21 4.48 -11.15
N GLN A 37 -38.09 3.85 -11.93
CA GLN A 37 -39.13 2.97 -11.43
C GLN A 37 -38.58 1.62 -10.94
N ARG A 38 -38.97 1.32 -9.70
CA ARG A 38 -38.79 0.10 -8.91
C ARG A 38 -39.28 -1.17 -9.65
N ARG A 39 -38.42 -2.18 -9.84
CA ARG A 39 -38.81 -3.57 -10.15
C ARG A 39 -38.25 -4.55 -9.12
N LYS A 40 -39.09 -5.53 -8.75
CA LYS A 40 -38.81 -6.60 -7.78
C LYS A 40 -38.30 -7.89 -8.44
N ALA A 41 -37.40 -8.53 -7.70
CA ALA A 41 -37.15 -9.97 -7.52
C ALA A 41 -36.47 -10.80 -8.63
N LEU A 42 -35.37 -11.48 -8.26
CA LEU A 42 -35.20 -12.94 -8.45
C LEU A 42 -34.10 -13.52 -7.54
N THR A 43 -34.24 -14.81 -7.24
CA THR A 43 -33.66 -15.57 -6.13
C THR A 43 -32.48 -16.50 -6.55
N THR A 44 -31.71 -16.95 -5.54
CA THR A 44 -30.79 -18.13 -5.47
C THR A 44 -29.34 -17.89 -5.94
N SER A 45 -28.24 -18.49 -5.42
CA SER A 45 -27.98 -19.73 -4.66
C SER A 45 -26.69 -19.65 -3.80
N LYS A 46 -26.58 -20.55 -2.81
CA LYS A 46 -25.42 -20.77 -1.91
C LYS A 46 -24.19 -21.34 -2.61
N VAL A 47 -22.99 -20.92 -2.19
CA VAL A 47 -21.71 -21.61 -2.42
C VAL A 47 -20.93 -21.69 -1.09
N THR A 48 -20.27 -22.82 -0.85
CA THR A 48 -19.55 -23.17 0.39
C THR A 48 -18.10 -23.53 0.06
N THR A 49 -17.11 -22.96 0.76
CA THR A 49 -15.70 -23.44 0.84
C THR A 49 -15.06 -22.78 2.08
N VAL A 50 -14.64 -23.49 3.13
CA VAL A 50 -13.41 -24.30 3.41
C VAL A 50 -12.09 -23.51 3.44
N GLY A 51 -11.70 -23.07 4.65
CA GLY A 51 -10.53 -23.56 5.42
C GLY A 51 -9.09 -23.25 4.98
N GLY A 52 -8.39 -22.41 5.75
CA GLY A 52 -6.93 -22.31 5.91
C GLY A 52 -6.66 -21.22 6.98
N GLY A 53 -5.71 -21.26 7.90
CA GLY A 53 -4.46 -22.00 8.09
C GLY A 53 -3.47 -20.98 8.68
N ASP A 54 -3.16 -21.09 9.98
CA ASP A 54 -2.45 -20.06 10.77
C ASP A 54 -0.96 -19.92 10.40
N LEU A 55 -0.44 -18.68 10.39
CA LEU A 55 0.99 -18.36 10.32
C LEU A 55 1.40 -17.47 11.50
N GLU A 56 2.47 -17.90 12.18
CA GLU A 56 2.95 -17.44 13.48
C GLU A 56 3.90 -16.22 13.36
N LYS A 57 3.76 -15.23 14.26
CA LYS A 57 4.51 -13.96 14.28
C LYS A 57 5.85 -14.08 15.01
N ARG A 58 6.90 -13.41 14.51
CA ARG A 58 8.14 -13.09 15.25
C ARG A 58 8.41 -11.58 15.20
N ASN A 59 8.67 -11.00 16.37
CA ASN A 59 9.12 -9.61 16.56
C ASN A 59 10.60 -9.62 16.99
N ALA A 60 11.40 -8.67 16.51
CA ALA A 60 12.75 -8.41 17.01
C ALA A 60 13.01 -6.90 17.12
N HIS A 61 13.77 -6.52 18.15
CA HIS A 61 14.18 -5.16 18.52
C HIS A 61 15.44 -4.73 17.74
N HIS A 62 15.45 -3.48 17.29
CA HIS A 62 16.50 -2.87 16.45
C HIS A 62 17.67 -2.28 17.25
N LYS A 63 18.88 -2.43 16.69
CA LYS A 63 20.02 -1.54 16.94
C LYS A 63 20.94 -1.57 15.70
N ALA A 64 20.81 -0.57 14.82
CA ALA A 64 21.60 -0.47 13.59
C ALA A 64 23.02 0.07 13.87
N LEU A 65 24.03 -0.58 13.32
CA LEU A 65 25.39 -0.06 13.14
C LEU A 65 25.69 -0.07 11.64
N THR A 66 25.89 1.11 11.08
CA THR A 66 26.15 1.36 9.65
C THR A 66 27.57 0.96 9.30
N ALA A 67 27.72 0.02 8.35
CA ALA A 67 28.98 -0.22 7.67
C ALA A 67 29.27 0.91 6.65
N THR A 68 30.55 1.22 6.51
CA THR A 68 31.12 2.40 5.87
C THR A 68 30.60 2.64 4.45
N LYS A 69 29.95 3.80 4.27
CA LYS A 69 29.52 4.35 2.99
C LYS A 69 30.76 4.66 2.13
N ALA A 70 31.21 3.73 1.30
CA ALA A 70 32.19 3.99 0.26
C ALA A 70 31.56 4.98 -0.74
N THR A 71 31.89 6.25 -0.59
CA THR A 71 31.40 7.32 -1.46
C THR A 71 32.42 7.46 -2.59
N LEU A 72 32.12 6.88 -3.75
CA LEU A 72 32.95 7.07 -4.95
C LEU A 72 32.65 8.44 -5.58
N PRO A 73 33.67 9.15 -6.09
CA PRO A 73 33.47 10.31 -6.94
C PRO A 73 33.08 9.82 -8.35
N ILE A 74 31.78 9.71 -8.62
CA ILE A 74 31.27 9.38 -9.96
C ILE A 74 31.13 10.67 -10.77
N GLY A 75 31.71 10.69 -11.97
CA GLY A 75 31.62 11.82 -12.89
C GLY A 75 30.17 12.08 -13.36
N GLY A 76 29.58 13.16 -12.87
CA GLY A 76 28.77 14.14 -13.62
C GLY A 76 27.66 13.68 -14.57
N GLY A 77 27.06 12.49 -14.42
CA GLY A 77 25.99 12.01 -15.27
C GLY A 77 24.81 11.43 -14.49
N ASP A 78 23.70 12.18 -14.45
CA ASP A 78 22.29 11.83 -14.13
C ASP A 78 21.96 10.94 -12.89
N LEU A 79 22.95 10.49 -12.12
CA LEU A 79 22.79 9.64 -10.94
C LEU A 79 22.19 10.39 -9.73
N ASP A 80 22.33 11.71 -9.67
CA ASP A 80 21.68 12.54 -8.65
C ASP A 80 20.15 12.52 -8.74
N LYS A 81 19.58 12.04 -9.86
CA LYS A 81 18.13 11.86 -10.01
C LYS A 81 17.61 10.49 -9.57
N LEU A 82 18.49 9.51 -9.30
CA LEU A 82 18.04 8.13 -9.08
C LEU A 82 17.49 7.85 -7.68
N GLY A 83 17.56 8.80 -6.75
CA GLY A 83 17.29 8.53 -5.33
C GLY A 83 18.38 7.68 -4.70
N GLY A 84 18.40 7.58 -3.37
CA GLY A 84 19.33 6.70 -2.67
C GLY A 84 19.12 5.22 -3.04
N HIS A 85 20.12 4.38 -2.77
CA HIS A 85 19.96 2.93 -2.86
C HIS A 85 19.01 2.39 -1.80
N ASN A 86 18.30 1.32 -2.13
CA ASN A 86 17.46 0.58 -1.20
C ASN A 86 18.30 -0.02 -0.06
N GLU A 87 17.70 -0.14 1.11
CA GLU A 87 18.35 -0.76 2.28
C GLU A 87 18.15 -2.28 2.33
N PHE A 88 17.34 -2.84 1.43
CA PHE A 88 16.94 -4.25 1.43
C PHE A 88 17.37 -4.96 0.15
N CYS A 89 17.95 -6.14 0.31
CA CYS A 89 18.34 -6.99 -0.81
C CYS A 89 17.13 -7.39 -1.66
N ILE A 90 17.23 -7.22 -2.97
CA ILE A 90 16.13 -7.56 -3.89
C ILE A 90 15.83 -9.06 -4.01
N LEU A 91 16.74 -9.92 -3.55
CA LEU A 91 16.61 -11.38 -3.65
C LEU A 91 15.95 -11.95 -2.39
N CYS A 92 16.51 -11.71 -1.21
CA CYS A 92 15.94 -12.23 0.04
C CYS A 92 14.97 -11.27 0.73
N ARG A 93 14.86 -10.01 0.29
CA ARG A 93 14.07 -8.95 0.94
C ARG A 93 14.45 -8.76 2.41
N ASP A 94 15.74 -8.92 2.70
CA ASP A 94 16.35 -8.69 4.00
C ASP A 94 17.42 -7.60 3.84
N GLY A 95 17.55 -6.72 4.84
CA GLY A 95 18.61 -5.72 4.91
C GLY A 95 19.96 -6.31 5.32
N ALA A 96 19.99 -7.62 5.55
CA ALA A 96 21.12 -8.37 6.09
C ALA A 96 21.49 -7.96 7.51
N GLU A 97 20.69 -7.17 8.23
CA GLU A 97 21.05 -6.60 9.55
C GLU A 97 21.45 -7.64 10.62
N HIS A 98 20.95 -8.88 10.49
CA HIS A 98 21.11 -9.93 11.48
C HIS A 98 22.36 -10.79 11.32
N TYR A 99 23.20 -10.49 10.34
CA TYR A 99 24.39 -11.28 10.09
C TYR A 99 25.64 -10.58 10.65
N GLU A 100 26.73 -11.33 10.79
CA GLU A 100 28.02 -10.69 11.09
C GLU A 100 28.53 -9.92 9.87
N ASP A 101 28.12 -10.33 8.68
CA ASP A 101 28.42 -9.71 7.40
C ASP A 101 27.15 -9.10 6.76
N ASN A 102 26.98 -7.81 6.97
CA ASN A 102 25.82 -7.02 6.49
C ASN A 102 26.15 -6.31 5.18
N THR A 103 27.07 -6.86 4.38
CA THR A 103 27.50 -6.20 3.14
C THR A 103 26.39 -6.22 2.09
N LEU A 104 26.02 -5.02 1.63
CA LEU A 104 25.08 -4.79 0.54
C LEU A 104 25.84 -4.23 -0.69
N PHE A 105 25.76 -4.94 -1.81
CA PHE A 105 26.30 -4.48 -3.08
C PHE A 105 25.32 -3.55 -3.78
N MET A 106 25.72 -2.29 -3.96
CA MET A 106 24.90 -1.22 -4.53
C MET A 106 25.03 -1.16 -6.04
N CYS A 107 23.92 -1.31 -6.77
CA CYS A 107 23.94 -1.29 -8.23
C CYS A 107 24.25 0.12 -8.75
N THR A 108 25.20 0.28 -9.66
CA THR A 108 25.53 1.60 -10.23
C THR A 108 24.51 2.11 -11.25
N LEU A 109 23.58 1.25 -11.71
CA LEU A 109 22.60 1.57 -12.76
C LEU A 109 21.16 1.70 -12.25
N CYS A 110 20.89 1.34 -11.00
CA CYS A 110 19.55 1.44 -10.41
C CYS A 110 19.62 1.44 -8.87
N PRO A 111 18.55 1.83 -8.15
CA PRO A 111 18.55 1.87 -6.69
C PRO A 111 18.67 0.51 -5.98
N ARG A 112 18.68 -0.62 -6.70
CA ARG A 112 18.67 -1.95 -6.10
C ARG A 112 20.00 -2.30 -5.43
N VAL A 113 19.89 -3.11 -4.38
CA VAL A 113 21.04 -3.70 -3.70
C VAL A 113 20.91 -5.23 -3.63
N VAL A 114 22.04 -5.93 -3.55
CA VAL A 114 22.10 -7.37 -3.33
C VAL A 114 22.98 -7.65 -2.12
N CYS A 115 22.46 -8.37 -1.12
CA CYS A 115 23.29 -8.75 0.02
C CYS A 115 24.28 -9.84 -0.39
N ARG A 116 25.41 -9.85 0.29
CA ARG A 116 26.44 -10.86 0.10
C ARG A 116 25.95 -12.29 0.28
N LEU A 117 25.01 -12.55 1.17
CA LEU A 117 24.50 -13.92 1.36
C LEU A 117 23.77 -14.46 0.14
N CYS A 118 23.11 -13.58 -0.62
CA CYS A 118 22.45 -13.95 -1.87
C CYS A 118 23.42 -14.01 -3.05
N LEU A 119 24.59 -13.38 -2.95
CA LEU A 119 25.63 -13.34 -3.98
C LEU A 119 26.85 -14.12 -3.50
N GLN A 120 26.98 -15.39 -3.87
CA GLN A 120 28.07 -16.25 -3.39
C GLN A 120 29.43 -15.75 -3.89
N LEU A 121 30.07 -14.91 -3.09
CA LEU A 121 31.43 -14.47 -3.28
C LEU A 121 32.36 -15.43 -2.55
N LEU A 122 33.33 -15.96 -3.30
CA LEU A 122 34.42 -16.71 -2.69
C LEU A 122 35.33 -15.77 -1.91
N PRO A 123 35.91 -16.20 -0.78
CA PRO A 123 36.72 -15.33 0.07
C PRO A 123 37.89 -14.64 -0.63
N ASP A 124 38.48 -15.28 -1.64
CA ASP A 124 39.59 -14.74 -2.45
C ASP A 124 39.17 -13.60 -3.38
N LEU A 125 37.87 -13.46 -3.68
CA LEU A 125 37.34 -12.44 -4.56
C LEU A 125 36.90 -11.18 -3.81
N GLU A 126 36.70 -11.25 -2.50
CA GLU A 126 36.21 -10.14 -1.68
C GLU A 126 37.09 -8.91 -1.77
N THR A 127 38.39 -9.08 -1.51
CA THR A 127 39.34 -7.96 -1.52
C THR A 127 39.40 -7.29 -2.89
N LYS A 128 39.12 -8.05 -3.95
CA LYS A 128 39.07 -7.55 -5.32
C LYS A 128 37.80 -6.73 -5.56
N VAL A 129 36.63 -7.23 -5.19
CA VAL A 129 35.35 -6.53 -5.45
C VAL A 129 35.12 -5.32 -4.54
N LEU A 130 35.86 -5.21 -3.44
CA LEU A 130 35.85 -4.06 -2.54
C LEU A 130 36.81 -2.94 -2.97
N GLN A 131 37.51 -3.07 -4.09
CA GLN A 131 38.35 -2.00 -4.64
C GLN A 131 37.49 -0.83 -5.15
N GLU A 132 37.98 0.40 -5.00
CA GLU A 132 37.23 1.62 -5.34
C GLU A 132 36.90 1.75 -6.84
N ASP A 133 37.68 1.13 -7.72
CA ASP A 133 37.47 1.16 -9.17
C ASP A 133 36.50 0.06 -9.67
N ILE A 134 35.90 -0.70 -8.76
CA ILE A 134 34.94 -1.75 -9.08
C ILE A 134 33.51 -1.24 -8.90
N SER A 135 32.72 -1.43 -9.95
CA SER A 135 31.29 -1.16 -10.00
C SER A 135 30.50 -2.46 -9.95
N PHE A 136 29.36 -2.43 -9.25
CA PHE A 136 28.42 -3.54 -9.20
C PHE A 136 27.20 -3.27 -10.08
N ARG A 137 26.77 -4.27 -10.85
CA ARG A 137 25.52 -4.29 -11.62
C ARG A 137 24.63 -5.40 -11.08
N CYS A 138 23.44 -5.07 -10.60
CA CYS A 138 22.50 -6.09 -10.12
C CYS A 138 22.01 -7.01 -11.24
N ILE A 139 21.51 -8.18 -10.87
CA ILE A 139 20.98 -9.18 -11.82
C ILE A 139 19.85 -8.63 -12.69
N CYS A 140 18.97 -7.76 -12.18
CA CYS A 140 17.91 -7.17 -12.98
C CYS A 140 18.44 -6.25 -14.10
N CYS A 141 19.46 -5.44 -13.80
CA CYS A 141 20.10 -4.61 -14.82
C CYS A 141 20.86 -5.46 -15.85
N HIS A 142 21.50 -6.53 -15.39
CA HIS A 142 22.16 -7.51 -16.26
C HIS A 142 21.17 -8.12 -17.26
N ILE A 143 20.07 -8.71 -16.77
CA ILE A 143 19.06 -9.35 -17.63
C ILE A 143 18.50 -8.37 -18.66
N LYS A 144 18.25 -7.12 -18.26
CA LYS A 144 17.75 -6.08 -19.16
C LYS A 144 18.73 -5.71 -20.29
N MET A 145 20.03 -5.74 -20.02
CA MET A 145 21.06 -5.31 -20.97
C MET A 145 21.61 -6.48 -21.82
N GLU A 146 21.70 -7.67 -21.24
CA GLU A 146 22.44 -8.80 -21.79
C GLU A 146 21.64 -10.11 -21.62
N GLN A 147 20.51 -10.19 -22.32
CA GLN A 147 19.64 -11.37 -22.26
C GLN A 147 20.38 -12.64 -22.67
N GLY A 148 20.39 -13.64 -21.78
CA GLY A 148 20.98 -14.96 -22.03
C GLY A 148 22.48 -15.08 -21.78
N SER A 149 23.17 -14.02 -21.32
CA SER A 149 24.58 -14.10 -20.93
C SER A 149 24.74 -14.50 -19.44
N ALA A 150 25.90 -15.08 -19.11
CA ALA A 150 26.24 -15.40 -17.73
C ALA A 150 26.40 -14.12 -16.89
N TYR A 151 25.95 -14.17 -15.64
CA TYR A 151 25.99 -13.02 -14.75
C TYR A 151 27.34 -12.92 -14.01
N PHE A 152 28.06 -11.81 -14.22
CA PHE A 152 29.36 -11.55 -13.57
C PHE A 152 29.31 -10.52 -12.43
N GLY A 153 28.27 -9.68 -12.38
CA GLY A 153 28.01 -8.70 -11.32
C GLY A 153 28.99 -7.53 -11.20
N PHE A 154 30.31 -7.73 -11.33
CA PHE A 154 31.33 -6.72 -11.05
C PHE A 154 32.16 -6.35 -12.28
N TYR A 155 32.39 -5.05 -12.45
CA TYR A 155 33.08 -4.46 -13.60
C TYR A 155 34.06 -3.39 -13.13
N ASN A 156 35.25 -3.31 -13.74
CA ASN A 156 36.21 -2.25 -13.44
C ASN A 156 35.78 -0.89 -14.06
N ALA A 157 36.57 0.16 -13.80
CA ALA A 157 36.33 1.50 -14.33
C ALA A 157 36.25 1.60 -15.87
N ASN A 158 36.81 0.62 -16.60
CA ASN A 158 36.73 0.55 -18.07
C ASN A 158 35.50 -0.25 -18.56
N GLY A 159 34.64 -0.71 -17.65
CA GLY A 159 33.48 -1.55 -17.97
C GLY A 159 33.83 -3.00 -18.32
N LEU A 160 35.08 -3.43 -18.08
CA LEU A 160 35.51 -4.82 -18.28
C LEU A 160 35.19 -5.67 -17.05
N LEU A 161 35.02 -6.98 -17.26
CA LEU A 161 34.75 -7.93 -16.18
C LEU A 161 35.84 -7.87 -15.11
N ALA A 162 35.44 -7.60 -13.86
CA ALA A 162 36.35 -7.62 -12.73
C ALA A 162 36.66 -9.05 -12.26
N LEU A 163 35.76 -9.99 -12.53
CA LEU A 163 35.88 -11.39 -12.17
C LEU A 163 36.03 -12.26 -13.43
N ASP A 164 36.79 -13.35 -13.30
CA ASP A 164 37.04 -14.32 -14.37
C ASP A 164 35.96 -15.43 -14.44
N ARG A 165 34.96 -15.36 -13.57
CA ARG A 165 33.90 -16.37 -13.41
C ARG A 165 32.56 -15.73 -13.14
N PHE A 166 31.50 -16.43 -13.51
CA PHE A 166 30.13 -16.02 -13.20
C PHE A 166 29.86 -16.11 -11.69
N LEU A 167 28.98 -15.26 -11.21
CA LEU A 167 28.55 -15.23 -9.81
C LEU A 167 27.34 -16.15 -9.61
N PRO A 168 27.43 -17.15 -8.72
CA PRO A 168 26.26 -17.90 -8.30
C PRO A 168 25.33 -17.00 -7.48
N ILE A 169 24.04 -17.06 -7.81
CA ILE A 169 22.99 -16.42 -7.04
C ILE A 169 22.29 -17.49 -6.21
N ASN A 170 22.32 -17.34 -4.88
CA ASN A 170 21.68 -18.27 -3.95
C ASN A 170 20.22 -17.92 -3.64
N GLY A 171 19.79 -16.71 -3.97
CA GLY A 171 18.41 -16.27 -3.78
C GLY A 171 17.53 -16.57 -5.00
N ALA A 172 16.25 -16.81 -4.76
CA ALA A 172 15.26 -16.77 -5.83
C ALA A 172 14.93 -15.31 -6.17
N LEU A 173 14.99 -14.94 -7.45
CA LEU A 173 14.43 -13.68 -7.91
C LEU A 173 12.91 -13.83 -7.98
N GLU A 174 12.24 -13.69 -6.83
CA GLU A 174 10.78 -13.83 -6.73
C GLU A 174 10.02 -12.56 -7.15
N LEU A 175 10.75 -11.47 -7.38
CA LEU A 175 10.18 -10.19 -7.75
C LEU A 175 10.31 -9.99 -9.26
N SER A 176 9.28 -9.36 -9.84
CA SER A 176 9.37 -8.84 -11.21
C SER A 176 10.64 -7.99 -11.36
N GLU A 177 11.28 -8.04 -12.53
CA GLU A 177 12.46 -7.22 -12.87
C GLU A 177 12.21 -5.71 -12.74
N LEU A 178 10.93 -5.30 -12.64
CA LEU A 178 10.51 -3.92 -12.45
C LEU A 178 10.17 -3.58 -11.00
N ALA A 179 9.98 -4.59 -10.13
CA ALA A 179 9.65 -4.35 -8.74
C ALA A 179 10.80 -3.65 -8.01
N LYS A 180 10.42 -2.77 -7.10
CA LYS A 180 11.30 -2.07 -6.16
C LYS A 180 10.71 -2.24 -4.77
N ILE A 181 11.57 -2.38 -3.78
CA ILE A 181 11.15 -2.29 -2.37
C ILE A 181 10.89 -0.81 -2.12
N LEU A 182 9.63 -0.47 -1.84
CA LEU A 182 9.23 0.91 -1.56
C LEU A 182 9.73 1.28 -0.17
N ALA A 183 10.89 1.93 -0.09
CA ALA A 183 11.39 2.54 1.14
C ALA A 183 10.89 3.99 1.32
N ALA A 184 10.15 4.50 0.32
CA ALA A 184 9.60 5.84 0.32
C ALA A 184 8.60 6.04 1.48
N PRO A 185 8.52 7.24 2.06
CA PRO A 185 7.60 7.53 3.14
C PRO A 185 6.14 7.24 2.76
N VAL A 186 5.48 6.38 3.53
CA VAL A 186 4.13 5.88 3.23
C VAL A 186 3.17 6.09 4.40
N ILE A 187 1.97 6.54 4.09
CA ILE A 187 0.88 6.63 5.08
C ILE A 187 -0.31 5.79 4.65
N PHE A 188 -0.73 4.92 5.56
CA PHE A 188 -1.95 4.14 5.48
C PHE A 188 -3.06 4.87 6.25
N ILE A 189 -4.15 5.19 5.56
CA ILE A 189 -5.33 5.84 6.13
C ILE A 189 -6.49 4.85 5.98
N HIS A 190 -6.93 4.30 7.10
CA HIS A 190 -8.06 3.38 7.14
C HIS A 190 -9.33 4.12 7.54
N LEU A 191 -10.22 4.37 6.59
CA LEU A 191 -11.54 4.95 6.81
C LEU A 191 -12.51 3.82 7.17
N ILE A 192 -13.01 3.81 8.40
CA ILE A 192 -13.76 2.68 8.96
C ILE A 192 -15.18 3.13 9.30
N LEU A 193 -16.19 2.44 8.76
CA LEU A 193 -17.58 2.68 9.14
C LEU A 193 -17.74 2.48 10.66
N VAL A 194 -18.44 3.38 11.34
CA VAL A 194 -18.71 3.27 12.79
C VAL A 194 -19.27 1.89 13.16
N ASN A 195 -18.80 1.33 14.28
CA ASN A 195 -19.13 0.00 14.80
C ASN A 195 -18.72 -1.19 13.91
N LEU A 196 -17.99 -0.97 12.82
CA LEU A 196 -17.41 -2.05 12.03
C LEU A 196 -16.13 -2.58 12.71
N SER A 197 -16.07 -3.89 12.94
CA SER A 197 -14.86 -4.55 13.44
C SER A 197 -13.91 -4.82 12.28
N VAL A 198 -12.72 -4.24 12.32
CA VAL A 198 -11.69 -4.36 11.28
C VAL A 198 -10.41 -5.02 11.78
N ALA A 199 -10.47 -5.76 12.89
CA ALA A 199 -9.33 -6.46 13.43
C ALA A 199 -8.79 -7.47 12.40
N GLY A 200 -7.50 -7.38 12.09
CA GLY A 200 -6.90 -8.22 11.05
C GLY A 200 -7.29 -7.82 9.63
N SER A 201 -7.70 -6.56 9.43
CA SER A 201 -7.99 -6.05 8.09
C SER A 201 -6.78 -6.23 7.15
N PRO A 202 -7.00 -6.44 5.85
CA PRO A 202 -5.91 -6.52 4.88
C PRO A 202 -4.99 -5.29 4.90
N LEU A 203 -5.52 -4.11 5.22
CA LEU A 203 -4.75 -2.88 5.32
C LEU A 203 -3.82 -2.88 6.54
N GLU A 204 -4.33 -3.24 7.72
CA GLU A 204 -3.52 -3.40 8.95
C GLU A 204 -2.44 -4.46 8.77
N PHE A 205 -2.80 -5.58 8.13
CA PHE A 205 -1.86 -6.66 7.81
C PHE A 205 -0.75 -6.17 6.89
N THR A 206 -1.11 -5.48 5.80
CA THR A 206 -0.15 -4.94 4.83
C THR A 206 0.80 -3.95 5.49
N HIS A 207 0.27 -3.01 6.27
CA HIS A 207 1.10 -2.08 7.03
C HIS A 207 2.05 -2.82 7.99
N SER A 208 1.55 -3.80 8.75
CA SER A 208 2.38 -4.57 9.68
C SER A 208 3.47 -5.37 8.97
N PHE A 209 3.17 -5.90 7.79
CA PHE A 209 4.11 -6.62 6.94
C PHE A 209 5.18 -5.68 6.35
N LEU A 210 4.79 -4.47 5.96
CA LEU A 210 5.70 -3.49 5.36
C LEU A 210 6.53 -2.73 6.40
N LYS A 211 6.06 -2.60 7.64
CA LYS A 211 6.71 -1.80 8.69
C LYS A 211 8.21 -2.08 8.88
N PRO A 212 8.70 -3.33 8.85
CA PRO A 212 10.13 -3.62 8.95
C PRO A 212 10.98 -3.05 7.80
N TYR A 213 10.36 -2.71 6.67
CA TYR A 213 11.01 -2.16 5.49
C TYR A 213 11.18 -0.63 5.50
N HIS A 214 10.79 0.02 6.60
CA HIS A 214 10.80 1.47 6.76
C HIS A 214 11.57 1.85 8.01
N THR A 215 12.38 2.91 7.91
CA THR A 215 13.16 3.44 9.04
C THR A 215 12.41 4.56 9.75
N GLY A 216 12.46 4.54 11.09
CA GLY A 216 11.83 5.57 11.93
C GLY A 216 10.32 5.70 11.70
N ASP A 217 9.86 6.93 11.46
CA ASP A 217 8.44 7.27 11.22
C ASP A 217 8.07 7.36 9.73
N SER A 218 8.90 6.79 8.84
CA SER A 218 8.64 6.81 7.38
C SER A 218 7.46 5.92 6.96
N ILE A 219 6.90 5.12 7.87
CA ILE A 219 5.62 4.43 7.66
C ILE A 219 4.66 4.76 8.79
N LYS A 220 3.43 5.13 8.45
CA LYS A 220 2.39 5.47 9.43
C LYS A 220 1.06 4.83 9.07
N TYR A 221 0.30 4.48 10.10
CA TYR A 221 -1.02 3.90 9.97
C TYR A 221 -2.02 4.66 10.85
N LEU A 222 -3.16 5.02 10.27
CA LEU A 222 -4.21 5.82 10.91
C LEU A 222 -5.57 5.16 10.72
N ASP A 223 -6.23 4.83 11.82
CA ASP A 223 -7.65 4.47 11.81
C ASP A 223 -8.52 5.73 11.99
N VAL A 224 -9.47 5.91 11.08
CA VAL A 224 -10.41 7.04 11.07
C VAL A 224 -11.82 6.51 10.92
N TYR A 225 -12.49 6.41 12.07
CA TYR A 225 -13.90 6.05 12.12
C TYR A 225 -14.78 7.19 11.57
N TYR A 226 -15.76 6.85 10.75
CA TYR A 226 -16.74 7.77 10.20
C TYR A 226 -18.17 7.33 10.46
N ASP A 227 -19.03 8.34 10.66
CA ASP A 227 -20.48 8.29 10.58
C ASP A 227 -20.84 9.61 9.89
N ILE A 228 -21.27 9.52 8.63
CA ILE A 228 -21.67 10.66 7.79
C ILE A 228 -23.13 10.51 7.34
N GLY A 229 -23.95 9.78 8.11
CA GLY A 229 -25.36 9.53 7.81
C GLY A 229 -26.24 10.79 7.68
N SER A 230 -25.74 11.96 8.09
CA SER A 230 -26.37 13.26 7.86
C SER A 230 -25.32 14.37 7.73
N ASP A 231 -25.69 15.51 7.14
CA ASP A 231 -24.81 16.69 7.01
C ASP A 231 -24.27 17.17 8.37
N ALA A 232 -25.10 17.03 9.42
CA ALA A 232 -24.73 17.36 10.79
C ALA A 232 -23.61 16.45 11.34
N LYS A 233 -23.49 15.21 10.85
CA LYS A 233 -22.42 14.28 11.20
C LYS A 233 -21.21 14.37 10.26
N ALA A 234 -21.45 14.65 8.98
CA ALA A 234 -20.39 14.88 7.98
C ALA A 234 -19.51 16.09 8.35
N THR A 235 -20.10 17.17 8.87
CA THR A 235 -19.35 18.38 9.25
C THR A 235 -18.29 18.13 10.36
N PRO A 236 -18.63 17.46 11.48
CA PRO A 236 -17.65 17.00 12.46
C PRO A 236 -16.57 16.07 11.89
N TYR A 237 -16.94 15.14 10.99
CA TYR A 237 -15.99 14.26 10.31
C TYR A 237 -14.93 15.08 9.54
N CYS A 238 -15.38 15.97 8.64
CA CYS A 238 -14.49 16.84 7.86
C CYS A 238 -13.61 17.71 8.76
N SER A 239 -14.18 18.26 9.83
CA SER A 239 -13.44 19.07 10.81
C SER A 239 -12.35 18.28 11.54
N LYS A 240 -12.64 17.03 11.91
CA LYS A 240 -11.69 16.12 12.56
C LYS A 240 -10.55 15.76 11.61
N VAL A 241 -10.86 15.37 10.38
CA VAL A 241 -9.86 15.02 9.36
C VAL A 241 -8.97 16.22 9.02
N CYS A 242 -9.55 17.41 8.82
CA CYS A 242 -8.78 18.63 8.56
C CYS A 242 -7.76 18.92 9.67
N LYS A 243 -8.11 18.69 10.94
CA LYS A 243 -7.18 18.83 12.07
C LYS A 243 -6.06 17.79 12.02
N MET A 244 -6.37 16.53 11.68
CA MET A 244 -5.37 15.47 11.53
C MET A 244 -4.37 15.79 10.42
N ILE A 245 -4.84 16.24 9.26
CA ILE A 245 -3.98 16.59 8.11
C ILE A 245 -3.01 17.72 8.45
N LYS A 246 -3.46 18.74 9.20
CA LYS A 246 -2.56 19.79 9.69
C LYS A 246 -1.42 19.22 10.53
N GLY A 247 -1.70 18.22 11.37
CA GLY A 247 -0.66 17.52 12.12
C GLY A 247 0.29 16.72 11.23
N LEU A 248 -0.24 16.01 10.23
CA LEU A 248 0.55 15.14 9.34
C LEU A 248 1.51 15.91 8.44
N LYS A 249 1.08 17.07 7.92
CA LYS A 249 1.93 17.95 7.10
C LYS A 249 3.16 18.47 7.82
N ASN A 250 3.09 18.58 9.14
CA ASN A 250 4.21 19.05 9.95
C ASN A 250 5.20 17.93 10.28
N SER A 251 4.84 16.67 10.04
CA SER A 251 5.67 15.50 10.40
C SER A 251 6.50 14.98 9.23
N PHE A 252 5.93 14.87 8.04
CA PHE A 252 6.58 14.21 6.91
C PHE A 252 5.99 14.64 5.57
N ILE A 253 6.80 14.57 4.50
CA ILE A 253 6.33 14.60 3.10
C ILE A 253 6.02 13.17 2.68
N TRP A 254 4.75 12.78 2.72
CA TRP A 254 4.31 11.44 2.36
C TRP A 254 4.38 11.26 0.83
N GLU A 255 5.29 10.41 0.36
CA GLU A 255 5.44 10.12 -1.07
C GLU A 255 4.37 9.13 -1.55
N CYS A 256 3.93 8.22 -0.68
CA CYS A 256 2.89 7.26 -0.97
C CYS A 256 1.73 7.38 0.03
N VAL A 257 0.49 7.44 -0.47
CA VAL A 257 -0.73 7.47 0.34
C VAL A 257 -1.60 6.28 -0.03
N VAL A 258 -1.87 5.40 0.95
CA VAL A 258 -2.78 4.27 0.78
C VAL A 258 -4.04 4.53 1.60
N ILE A 259 -5.18 4.71 0.93
CA ILE A 259 -6.48 4.88 1.57
C ILE A 259 -7.24 3.58 1.48
N GLY A 260 -7.49 2.93 2.61
CA GLY A 260 -8.42 1.82 2.70
C GLY A 260 -9.76 2.27 3.26
N ILE A 261 -10.86 1.85 2.64
CA ILE A 261 -12.21 2.12 3.11
C ILE A 261 -12.87 0.80 3.49
N SER A 262 -13.13 0.60 4.78
CA SER A 262 -13.91 -0.53 5.28
C SER A 262 -15.36 -0.11 5.50
N THR A 263 -16.26 -0.69 4.73
CA THR A 263 -17.70 -0.44 4.81
C THR A 263 -18.51 -1.68 4.41
N HIS A 264 -19.76 -1.74 4.83
CA HIS A 264 -20.72 -2.64 4.21
C HIS A 264 -21.35 -1.96 3.00
N THR A 265 -21.92 -2.76 2.11
CA THR A 265 -22.67 -2.26 0.95
C THR A 265 -24.06 -2.86 0.98
N ASP A 266 -25.02 -2.08 0.52
CA ASP A 266 -26.41 -2.50 0.37
C ASP A 266 -26.47 -3.73 -0.57
N GLU A 267 -27.19 -4.77 -0.17
CA GLU A 267 -27.29 -6.02 -0.94
C GLU A 267 -28.02 -5.84 -2.27
N ASP A 268 -29.03 -4.96 -2.32
CA ASP A 268 -29.90 -4.78 -3.49
C ASP A 268 -29.28 -3.79 -4.48
N PHE A 269 -28.71 -2.70 -3.97
CA PHE A 269 -28.24 -1.58 -4.77
C PHE A 269 -26.72 -1.53 -4.91
N GLY A 270 -25.94 -2.18 -4.03
CA GLY A 270 -24.46 -2.10 -4.07
C GLY A 270 -23.86 -0.83 -3.46
N ASN A 271 -24.71 0.08 -2.97
CA ASN A 271 -24.31 1.36 -2.42
C ASN A 271 -23.60 1.24 -1.06
N PRO A 272 -22.53 2.00 -0.80
CA PRO A 272 -21.80 1.96 0.47
C PRO A 272 -22.64 2.49 1.62
N PHE A 273 -22.47 1.88 2.79
CA PHE A 273 -23.05 2.39 4.03
C PHE A 273 -22.26 3.59 4.53
N ILE A 274 -22.99 4.60 4.99
CA ILE A 274 -22.45 5.90 5.39
C ILE A 274 -22.52 6.18 6.88
N GLY A 275 -23.19 5.34 7.64
CA GLY A 275 -23.38 5.51 9.08
C GLY A 275 -24.84 5.35 9.45
N TYR A 276 -25.21 5.91 10.58
CA TYR A 276 -26.54 5.72 11.17
C TYR A 276 -27.49 6.86 10.86
N GLU A 277 -28.78 6.56 10.83
CA GLU A 277 -29.81 7.60 10.90
C GLU A 277 -29.74 8.36 12.23
N ASP A 278 -30.14 9.63 12.22
CA ASP A 278 -30.17 10.45 13.43
C ASP A 278 -31.16 9.88 14.46
N GLY A 279 -30.62 9.49 15.62
CA GLY A 279 -31.41 8.88 16.70
C GLY A 279 -31.59 7.36 16.59
N ASP A 280 -31.08 6.69 15.55
CA ASP A 280 -31.16 5.24 15.40
C ASP A 280 -29.81 4.59 15.09
N THR A 281 -29.24 3.91 16.09
CA THR A 281 -27.94 3.21 15.96
C THR A 281 -28.05 1.77 15.45
N ASN A 282 -29.25 1.32 15.05
CA ASN A 282 -29.47 -0.04 14.57
C ASN A 282 -29.62 -0.11 13.05
N ASN A 283 -29.96 1.01 12.40
CA ASN A 283 -30.21 1.06 10.97
C ASN A 283 -29.16 1.94 10.28
N TYR A 284 -28.35 1.29 9.43
CA TYR A 284 -27.42 2.01 8.56
C TYR A 284 -28.18 2.69 7.42
N LEU A 285 -27.63 3.80 6.96
CA LEU A 285 -28.01 4.47 5.71
C LEU A 285 -26.98 4.15 4.64
N SER A 286 -27.40 4.18 3.38
CA SER A 286 -26.54 4.11 2.20
C SER A 286 -26.64 5.37 1.34
N THR A 287 -25.67 5.62 0.47
CA THR A 287 -25.73 6.69 -0.55
C THR A 287 -25.06 6.22 -1.83
N LEU A 288 -25.23 6.97 -2.92
CA LEU A 288 -24.53 6.71 -4.19
C LEU A 288 -23.00 6.73 -4.00
N VAL A 289 -22.29 5.95 -4.81
CA VAL A 289 -20.85 5.75 -4.66
C VAL A 289 -20.06 7.05 -4.85
N ASP A 290 -20.48 7.88 -5.80
CA ASP A 290 -19.87 9.19 -6.09
C ASP A 290 -20.05 10.16 -4.91
N ASP A 291 -21.28 10.31 -4.41
CA ASP A 291 -21.58 11.14 -3.23
C ASP A 291 -20.77 10.68 -2.02
N PHE A 292 -20.68 9.36 -1.81
CA PHE A 292 -19.91 8.78 -0.71
C PHE A 292 -18.43 9.13 -0.81
N LEU A 293 -17.81 8.87 -1.97
CA LEU A 293 -16.39 9.09 -2.18
C LEU A 293 -16.04 10.58 -2.15
N GLU A 294 -16.90 11.44 -2.71
CA GLU A 294 -16.75 12.89 -2.62
C GLU A 294 -16.66 13.32 -1.16
N ILE A 295 -17.65 12.96 -0.33
CA ILE A 295 -17.68 13.44 1.07
C ILE A 295 -16.54 12.85 1.90
N ILE A 296 -16.25 11.56 1.74
CA ILE A 296 -15.28 10.88 2.60
C ILE A 296 -13.84 11.21 2.21
N LEU A 297 -13.54 11.46 0.93
CA LEU A 297 -12.18 11.74 0.45
C LEU A 297 -11.87 13.23 0.33
N GLN A 298 -12.87 14.11 0.17
CA GLN A 298 -12.66 15.56 0.05
C GLN A 298 -11.71 16.13 1.10
N PRO A 299 -11.83 15.84 2.41
CA PRO A 299 -10.93 16.44 3.38
C PRO A 299 -9.48 15.93 3.22
N TRP A 300 -9.28 14.74 2.65
CA TRP A 300 -7.97 14.14 2.38
C TRP A 300 -7.31 14.61 1.09
N GLN A 301 -8.03 15.30 0.20
CA GLN A 301 -7.52 15.68 -1.12
C GLN A 301 -6.15 16.36 -1.07
N THR A 302 -5.88 17.14 -0.02
CA THR A 302 -4.60 17.81 0.10
C THR A 302 -3.43 16.86 0.33
N ILE A 303 -3.58 15.76 1.08
CA ILE A 303 -2.46 14.81 1.24
C ILE A 303 -2.30 13.96 -0.02
N ILE A 304 -3.42 13.56 -0.63
CA ILE A 304 -3.47 12.78 -1.87
C ILE A 304 -2.76 13.53 -3.00
N ASN A 305 -3.09 14.81 -3.22
CA ASN A 305 -2.53 15.63 -4.30
C ASN A 305 -1.04 15.94 -4.16
N HIS A 306 -0.47 15.84 -2.95
CA HIS A 306 0.97 16.06 -2.74
C HIS A 306 1.77 14.76 -2.75
N ALA A 307 1.11 13.60 -2.74
CA ALA A 307 1.78 12.32 -2.83
C ALA A 307 2.23 12.07 -4.28
N GLN A 308 3.35 11.38 -4.44
CA GLN A 308 3.79 10.90 -5.75
C GLN A 308 2.90 9.75 -6.23
N GLU A 309 2.46 8.91 -5.30
CA GLU A 309 1.58 7.79 -5.57
C GLU A 309 0.42 7.78 -4.57
N SER A 310 -0.78 7.43 -5.05
CA SER A 310 -1.93 7.19 -4.19
C SER A 310 -2.70 5.95 -4.62
N TYR A 311 -3.18 5.21 -3.63
CA TYR A 311 -3.89 3.95 -3.82
C TYR A 311 -5.21 3.99 -3.04
N LEU A 312 -6.30 3.57 -3.67
CA LEU A 312 -7.60 3.39 -3.01
C LEU A 312 -7.93 1.91 -2.92
N TRP A 313 -8.18 1.42 -1.71
CA TRP A 313 -8.57 0.03 -1.43
C TRP A 313 -10.00 0.02 -0.86
N MET A 314 -10.95 -0.51 -1.64
CA MET A 314 -12.33 -0.68 -1.19
C MET A 314 -12.51 -2.06 -0.52
N LEU A 315 -12.60 -2.07 0.81
CA LEU A 315 -12.78 -3.26 1.64
C LEU A 315 -14.27 -3.39 2.01
N CYS A 316 -15.09 -3.83 1.06
CA CYS A 316 -16.55 -3.90 1.20
C CYS A 316 -17.14 -5.21 0.67
N CYS A 317 -18.45 -5.39 0.82
CA CYS A 317 -19.13 -6.58 0.32
C CYS A 317 -19.14 -6.61 -1.21
N SER A 318 -19.29 -7.79 -1.80
CA SER A 318 -19.26 -7.96 -3.25
C SER A 318 -20.43 -7.29 -3.99
N SER A 319 -21.47 -6.81 -3.29
CA SER A 319 -22.59 -6.14 -3.96
C SER A 319 -22.18 -4.86 -4.69
N LEU A 320 -21.15 -4.15 -4.21
CA LEU A 320 -20.60 -2.97 -4.92
C LEU A 320 -20.10 -3.31 -6.32
N VAL A 321 -19.42 -4.46 -6.49
CA VAL A 321 -18.86 -4.87 -7.79
C VAL A 321 -19.83 -5.70 -8.63
N ASN A 322 -20.80 -6.35 -8.00
CA ASN A 322 -21.81 -7.16 -8.69
C ASN A 322 -22.98 -6.32 -9.21
N ASN A 323 -23.22 -5.14 -8.64
CA ASN A 323 -24.17 -4.16 -9.16
C ASN A 323 -23.49 -3.28 -10.22
N SER A 324 -24.03 -3.24 -11.43
CA SER A 324 -23.44 -2.50 -12.55
C SER A 324 -23.36 -1.00 -12.30
N ASP A 325 -24.40 -0.43 -11.67
CA ASP A 325 -24.53 1.02 -11.52
C ASP A 325 -23.59 1.52 -10.43
N SER A 326 -23.52 0.82 -9.29
CA SER A 326 -22.55 1.16 -8.24
C SER A 326 -21.10 0.91 -8.68
N PHE A 327 -20.83 -0.18 -9.42
CA PHE A 327 -19.49 -0.41 -9.93
C PHE A 327 -19.07 0.66 -10.93
N HIS A 328 -19.99 1.08 -11.81
CA HIS A 328 -19.75 2.19 -12.72
C HIS A 328 -19.49 3.50 -11.97
N GLY A 329 -20.29 3.82 -10.95
CA GLY A 329 -20.07 4.98 -10.09
C GLY A 329 -18.70 4.95 -9.39
N LEU A 330 -18.25 3.77 -8.96
CA LEU A 330 -16.89 3.60 -8.42
C LEU A 330 -15.81 3.89 -9.47
N GLN A 331 -15.97 3.39 -10.70
CA GLN A 331 -15.02 3.64 -11.78
C GLN A 331 -14.94 5.12 -12.13
N GLU A 332 -16.07 5.81 -12.25
CA GLU A 332 -16.10 7.25 -12.54
C GLU A 332 -15.49 8.09 -11.41
N ALA A 333 -15.76 7.73 -10.15
CA ALA A 333 -15.26 8.47 -8.99
C ALA A 333 -13.75 8.29 -8.73
N VAL A 334 -13.12 7.26 -9.28
CA VAL A 334 -11.69 6.93 -9.06
C VAL A 334 -10.78 7.38 -10.21
N VAL A 335 -11.33 7.57 -11.42
CA VAL A 335 -10.55 8.10 -12.57
C VAL A 335 -10.43 9.62 -12.42
N TRP A 336 -9.34 10.08 -11.79
CA TRP A 336 -8.95 11.49 -11.70
C TRP A 336 -7.72 11.80 -12.53
#